data_AF-A0A6A3JW52-F1
#
_entry.id   AF-A0A6A3JW52-F1
#
_cell.length_a   1.000
_cell.length_b   1.000
_cell.length_c   1.000
_cell.angle_alpha   90.00
_cell.angle_beta   90.00
_cell.angle_gamma   90.00
#
_symmetry.space_group_name_H-M   'P 1'
#
loop_
_entity.id
_entity.type
_entity.pdbx_description
1 polymer ?
#
loop_
_entity_poly.entity_id
_entity_poly.type
_entity_poly.pdbx_seq_one_letter_code
_entity_poly.pdbx_strand_id
1 'polypeptide(L)'
;MADESNVSHSPSRSPLPTATAEELHQLNDTLRSRLARSAADLQAAVTSRDAAVDHQHQFSLTLLRQTRELRTLEQLYDTRQAEVVRLRDEIASFQGAEDSELPLNPTVVNLESQLRQQADEVRDLELRLDQAISDRDTLQDQSDHLAEEVRLAGAEIEQLQEDHNDLDRAREDAEHELQLSEVTLARVQTSLVEAENRIPPPAIPPANVVAPDVDRLTRERDEARTAAADAEGRVTRFA
;
A
#
# COMPACT_ATOMS: atom_id res chain seq x y z
N MET A 1 -6.99 -26.70 69.23
CA MET A 1 -6.07 -25.53 69.30
C MET A 1 -4.90 -25.82 68.38
N ALA A 2 -4.42 -24.79 67.68
CA ALA A 2 -3.49 -24.77 66.54
C ALA A 2 -4.14 -25.31 65.25
N ASP A 3 -4.72 -24.51 64.35
CA ASP A 3 -4.26 -23.28 63.66
C ASP A 3 -3.06 -23.55 62.75
N GLU A 4 -3.33 -23.60 61.43
CA GLU A 4 -2.41 -23.28 60.35
C GLU A 4 -3.23 -23.20 59.04
N SER A 5 -3.96 -22.09 58.90
CA SER A 5 -4.50 -21.66 57.61
C SER A 5 -3.34 -21.18 56.75
N ASN A 6 -2.90 -22.01 55.82
CA ASN A 6 -1.89 -21.64 54.82
C ASN A 6 -2.55 -20.67 53.81
N VAL A 7 -2.56 -19.39 54.14
CA VAL A 7 -3.04 -18.32 53.26
C VAL A 7 -2.00 -18.11 52.16
N SER A 8 -2.26 -18.67 50.98
CA SER A 8 -1.55 -18.29 49.76
C SER A 8 -1.69 -16.78 49.56
N HIS A 9 -0.61 -16.05 49.81
CA HIS A 9 -0.46 -14.67 49.35
C HIS A 9 -0.33 -14.70 47.83
N SER A 10 -1.45 -14.47 47.15
CA SER A 10 -1.43 -14.06 45.75
C SER A 10 -0.56 -12.80 45.65
N PRO A 11 0.46 -12.77 44.78
CA PRO A 11 1.14 -11.51 44.51
C PRO A 11 0.10 -10.58 43.89
N SER A 12 -0.13 -9.45 44.54
CA SER A 12 -0.86 -8.31 43.97
C SER A 12 -0.22 -8.00 42.63
N ARG A 13 -0.82 -8.50 41.55
CA ARG A 13 -0.45 -8.17 40.20
C ARG A 13 -0.90 -6.73 40.03
N SER A 14 0.05 -5.80 40.15
CA SER A 14 -0.16 -4.41 39.79
C SER A 14 -0.86 -4.38 38.43
N PRO A 15 -1.91 -3.56 38.24
CA PRO A 15 -2.47 -3.39 36.91
C PRO A 15 -1.33 -2.93 35.99
N LEU A 16 -1.28 -3.51 34.78
CA LEU A 16 -0.39 -3.02 33.72
C LEU A 16 -0.52 -1.49 33.64
N PRO A 17 0.57 -0.74 33.41
CA PRO A 17 0.44 0.70 33.25
C PRO A 17 -0.47 0.94 32.06
N THR A 18 -1.64 1.52 32.34
CA THR A 18 -2.49 2.14 31.32
C THR A 18 -1.60 3.11 30.55
N ALA A 19 -1.61 3.04 29.21
CA ALA A 19 -0.80 3.92 28.38
C ALA A 19 -0.96 5.38 28.83
N THR A 20 0.15 6.09 28.95
CA THR A 20 0.13 7.49 29.37
C THR A 20 -0.53 8.36 28.29
N ALA A 21 -1.09 9.52 28.68
CA ALA A 21 -1.71 10.43 27.71
C ALA A 21 -0.74 10.85 26.58
N GLU A 22 0.54 11.00 26.89
CA GLU A 22 1.58 11.34 25.90
C GLU A 22 1.84 10.20 24.90
N GLU A 23 1.88 8.95 25.37
CA GLU A 23 1.97 7.77 24.49
C GLU A 23 0.74 7.64 23.58
N LEU A 24 -0.46 7.95 24.09
CA LEU A 24 -1.70 7.95 23.31
C LEU A 24 -1.73 9.06 22.26
N HIS A 25 -1.25 10.27 22.58
CA HIS A 25 -1.06 11.33 21.59
C HIS A 25 -0.08 10.91 20.48
N GLN A 26 1.07 10.34 20.86
CA GLN A 26 2.07 9.89 19.88
C GLN A 26 1.54 8.78 18.97
N LEU A 27 0.80 7.83 19.55
CA LEU A 27 0.13 6.77 18.79
C LEU A 27 -0.88 7.38 17.80
N ASN A 28 -1.69 8.32 18.28
CA ASN A 28 -2.70 8.97 17.46
C ASN A 28 -2.11 9.71 16.26
N ASP A 29 -1.06 10.51 16.47
CA ASP A 29 -0.35 11.21 15.41
C ASP A 29 0.28 10.24 14.39
N THR A 30 0.79 9.11 14.89
CA THR A 30 1.33 8.03 14.04
C THR A 30 0.24 7.40 13.18
N LEU A 31 -0.93 7.10 13.75
CA LEU A 31 -2.07 6.52 13.03
C LEU A 31 -2.62 7.49 11.99
N ARG A 32 -2.75 8.78 12.30
CA ARG A 32 -3.14 9.82 11.33
C ARG A 32 -2.16 9.89 10.15
N SER A 33 -0.85 9.83 10.44
CA SER A 33 0.19 9.81 9.40
C SER A 33 0.17 8.52 8.55
N ARG A 34 -0.23 7.39 9.12
CA ARG A 34 -0.41 6.13 8.37
C ARG A 34 -1.67 6.18 7.51
N LEU A 35 -2.77 6.69 8.04
CA LEU A 35 -4.05 6.82 7.34
C LEU A 35 -3.93 7.76 6.13
N ALA A 36 -3.21 8.87 6.28
CA ALA A 36 -2.92 9.78 5.17
C ALA A 36 -2.11 9.10 4.04
N ARG A 37 -1.13 8.25 4.40
CA ARG A 37 -0.36 7.47 3.42
C ARG A 37 -1.21 6.41 2.73
N SER A 38 -1.96 5.63 3.51
CA SER A 38 -2.89 4.62 2.98
C SER A 38 -3.91 5.24 2.01
N ALA A 39 -4.45 6.43 2.31
CA ALA A 39 -5.32 7.15 1.40
C ALA A 39 -4.63 7.56 0.09
N ALA A 40 -3.36 7.98 0.16
CA ALA A 40 -2.57 8.29 -1.02
C ALA A 40 -2.27 7.04 -1.88
N ASP A 41 -1.93 5.93 -1.24
CA ASP A 41 -1.67 4.65 -1.89
C ASP A 41 -2.93 4.13 -2.59
N LEU A 42 -4.08 4.19 -1.92
CA LEU A 42 -5.37 3.84 -2.50
C LEU A 42 -5.73 4.72 -3.70
N GLN A 43 -5.53 6.03 -3.60
CA GLN A 43 -5.76 6.95 -4.72
C GLN A 43 -4.83 6.64 -5.90
N ALA A 44 -3.57 6.31 -5.63
CA ALA A 44 -2.61 5.93 -6.66
C ALA A 44 -3.03 4.62 -7.36
N ALA A 45 -3.42 3.60 -6.58
CA ALA A 45 -3.90 2.32 -7.11
C ALA A 45 -5.16 2.48 -7.98
N VAL A 46 -6.15 3.26 -7.52
CA VAL A 46 -7.35 3.58 -8.30
C VAL A 46 -6.99 4.30 -9.59
N THR A 47 -6.14 5.32 -9.53
CA THR A 47 -5.72 6.09 -10.72
C THR A 47 -4.99 5.18 -11.72
N SER A 48 -4.12 4.28 -11.23
CA SER A 48 -3.41 3.33 -12.08
C SER A 48 -4.36 2.33 -12.75
N ARG A 49 -5.33 1.80 -11.99
CA ARG A 49 -6.34 0.88 -12.53
C ARG A 49 -7.18 1.56 -13.62
N ASP A 50 -7.61 2.80 -13.37
CA ASP A 50 -8.44 3.52 -14.33
C ASP A 50 -7.69 3.78 -15.65
N ALA A 51 -6.40 4.13 -15.58
CA ALA A 51 -5.54 4.23 -16.77
C ALA A 51 -5.39 2.89 -17.51
N ALA A 52 -5.27 1.78 -16.77
CA ALA A 52 -5.22 0.43 -17.37
C ALA A 52 -6.55 0.06 -18.05
N VAL A 53 -7.70 0.40 -17.46
CA VAL A 53 -9.02 0.20 -18.07
C VAL A 53 -9.16 1.03 -19.36
N ASP A 54 -8.70 2.28 -19.36
CA ASP A 54 -8.71 3.13 -20.56
C ASP A 54 -7.87 2.53 -21.69
N HIS A 55 -6.66 2.03 -21.37
CA HIS A 55 -5.84 1.30 -22.33
C HIS A 55 -6.54 0.03 -22.85
N GLN A 56 -7.23 -0.72 -21.99
CA GLN A 56 -7.97 -1.92 -22.39
C GLN A 56 -9.08 -1.58 -23.37
N HIS A 57 -9.78 -0.47 -23.14
CA HIS A 57 -10.79 0.03 -24.06
C HIS A 57 -10.18 0.40 -25.43
N GLN A 58 -9.03 1.09 -25.45
CA GLN A 58 -8.33 1.43 -26.68
C GLN A 58 -7.87 0.20 -27.47
N PHE A 59 -7.35 -0.82 -26.79
CA PHE A 59 -6.99 -2.10 -27.42
C PHE A 59 -8.22 -2.80 -28.00
N SER A 60 -9.33 -2.85 -27.28
CA SER A 60 -10.56 -3.46 -27.76
C SER A 60 -11.08 -2.81 -29.06
N LEU A 61 -11.03 -1.48 -29.16
CA LEU A 61 -11.37 -0.75 -30.38
C LEU A 61 -10.42 -1.06 -31.54
N THR A 62 -9.12 -1.18 -31.25
CA THR A 62 -8.09 -1.51 -32.23
C THR A 62 -8.26 -2.94 -32.75
N LEU A 63 -8.47 -3.91 -31.87
CA LEU A 63 -8.76 -5.31 -32.21
C LEU A 63 -10.01 -5.44 -33.06
N LEU A 64 -11.08 -4.70 -32.74
CA LEU A 64 -12.30 -4.69 -33.53
C LEU A 64 -12.04 -4.16 -34.95
N ARG A 65 -11.23 -3.12 -35.08
CA ARG A 65 -10.83 -2.57 -36.38
C ARG A 65 -10.00 -3.59 -37.17
N GLN A 66 -8.96 -4.16 -36.57
CA GLN A 66 -8.10 -5.16 -37.23
C GLN A 66 -8.88 -6.41 -37.63
N THR A 67 -9.82 -6.87 -36.82
CA THR A 67 -10.69 -8.00 -37.17
C THR A 67 -11.50 -7.72 -38.43
N ARG A 68 -11.94 -6.47 -38.66
CA ARG A 68 -12.64 -6.07 -39.89
C ARG A 68 -11.69 -5.97 -41.08
N GLU A 69 -10.50 -5.42 -40.88
CA GLU A 69 -9.48 -5.30 -41.92
C GLU A 69 -9.00 -6.69 -42.39
N LEU A 70 -8.81 -7.62 -41.45
CA LEU A 70 -8.46 -9.01 -41.73
C LEU A 70 -9.54 -9.72 -42.55
N ARG A 71 -10.83 -9.58 -42.19
CA ARG A 71 -11.93 -10.09 -43.02
C ARG A 71 -11.95 -9.51 -44.43
N THR A 72 -11.58 -8.24 -44.58
CA THR A 72 -11.50 -7.59 -45.90
C THR A 72 -10.34 -8.17 -46.72
N LEU A 73 -9.21 -8.46 -46.08
CA LEU A 73 -8.07 -9.13 -46.72
C LEU A 73 -8.42 -10.57 -47.12
N GLU A 74 -9.10 -11.32 -46.25
CA GLU A 74 -9.57 -12.69 -46.55
C GLU A 74 -10.48 -12.71 -47.78
N GLN A 75 -11.47 -11.80 -47.83
CA GLN A 75 -12.37 -11.68 -48.99
C GLN A 75 -11.61 -11.32 -50.29
N LEU A 76 -10.61 -10.46 -50.20
CA LEU A 76 -9.78 -10.11 -51.35
C LEU A 76 -8.94 -11.30 -51.80
N TYR A 77 -8.35 -12.06 -50.87
CA TYR A 77 -7.64 -13.29 -51.15
C TYR A 77 -8.53 -14.30 -51.88
N ASP A 78 -9.73 -14.57 -51.36
CA ASP A 78 -10.69 -15.49 -51.97
C ASP A 78 -11.06 -15.06 -53.41
N THR A 79 -11.28 -13.76 -53.61
CA THR A 79 -11.59 -13.19 -54.92
C THR A 79 -10.45 -13.40 -55.90
N ARG A 80 -9.21 -13.17 -55.47
CA ARG A 80 -8.01 -13.34 -56.32
C ARG A 80 -7.74 -14.80 -56.61
N GLN A 81 -7.96 -15.67 -55.64
CA GLN A 81 -7.84 -17.11 -55.82
C GLN A 81 -8.86 -17.64 -56.84
N ALA A 82 -10.11 -17.16 -56.78
CA ALA A 82 -11.13 -17.49 -57.77
C ALA A 82 -10.74 -17.01 -59.17
N GLU A 83 -10.14 -15.83 -59.30
CA GLU A 83 -9.65 -15.31 -60.58
C GLU A 83 -8.52 -16.17 -61.17
N VAL A 84 -7.59 -16.62 -60.33
CA VAL A 84 -6.53 -17.56 -60.73
C VAL A 84 -7.12 -18.85 -61.29
N VAL A 85 -8.15 -19.40 -60.63
CA VAL A 85 -8.85 -20.60 -61.11
C VAL A 85 -9.54 -20.32 -62.45
N ARG A 86 -10.27 -19.19 -62.56
CA ARG A 86 -10.95 -18.80 -63.80
C ARG A 86 -9.98 -18.68 -64.98
N LEU A 87 -8.85 -18.00 -64.78
CA LEU A 87 -7.82 -17.81 -65.81
C LEU A 87 -7.20 -19.14 -66.24
N ARG A 88 -6.98 -20.08 -65.31
CA ARG A 88 -6.50 -21.43 -65.64
C ARG A 88 -7.50 -22.21 -66.49
N ASP A 89 -8.78 -22.16 -66.13
CA ASP A 89 -9.85 -22.83 -66.88
C ASP A 89 -10.00 -22.23 -68.29
N GLU A 90 -9.90 -20.90 -68.40
CA GLU A 90 -9.95 -20.19 -69.67
C GLU A 90 -8.78 -20.57 -70.59
N ILE A 91 -7.55 -20.58 -70.07
CA ILE A 91 -6.37 -21.05 -70.81
C ILE A 91 -6.55 -22.50 -71.27
N ALA A 92 -7.02 -23.40 -70.39
CA ALA A 92 -7.25 -24.79 -70.73
C ALA A 92 -8.30 -24.97 -71.84
N SER A 93 -9.31 -24.09 -71.89
CA SER A 93 -10.35 -24.13 -72.94
C SER A 93 -9.78 -23.84 -74.34
N PHE A 94 -8.80 -22.93 -74.45
CA PHE A 94 -8.10 -22.67 -75.71
C PHE A 94 -7.20 -23.84 -76.10
N GLN A 95 -6.49 -24.43 -75.14
CA GLN A 95 -5.59 -25.57 -75.38
C GLN A 95 -6.34 -26.85 -75.77
N GLY A 96 -7.55 -27.07 -75.26
CA GLY A 96 -8.40 -28.21 -75.63
C GLY A 96 -9.05 -28.09 -77.03
N ALA A 97 -9.00 -26.90 -77.64
CA ALA A 97 -9.58 -26.60 -78.95
C ALA A 97 -8.52 -26.40 -80.06
N GLU A 98 -7.24 -26.46 -79.73
CA GLU A 98 -6.12 -26.24 -80.66
C GLU A 98 -5.60 -27.55 -81.28
N ASP A 99 -5.61 -27.64 -82.62
CA ASP A 99 -4.81 -28.62 -83.36
C ASP A 99 -3.32 -28.25 -83.25
N SER A 100 -2.49 -29.20 -82.81
CA SER A 100 -1.10 -29.02 -82.35
C SER A 100 -0.07 -28.51 -83.39
N GLU A 101 -0.47 -28.04 -84.57
CA GLU A 101 0.43 -27.58 -85.63
C GLU A 101 0.42 -26.05 -85.85
N LEU A 102 -0.40 -25.29 -85.11
CA LEU A 102 -0.50 -23.84 -85.25
C LEU A 102 0.39 -23.08 -84.23
N PRO A 103 0.91 -21.89 -84.59
CA PRO A 103 1.70 -21.06 -83.69
C PRO A 103 0.89 -20.61 -82.46
N LEU A 104 1.58 -20.47 -81.32
CA LEU A 104 1.01 -20.03 -80.02
C LEU A 104 0.06 -18.83 -80.17
N ASN A 105 -1.18 -19.03 -79.73
CA ASN A 105 -2.22 -18.02 -79.79
C ASN A 105 -1.87 -16.82 -78.88
N PRO A 106 -1.80 -15.58 -79.41
CA PRO A 106 -1.43 -14.39 -78.64
C PRO A 106 -2.38 -14.11 -77.46
N THR A 107 -3.63 -14.57 -77.54
CA THR A 107 -4.59 -14.49 -76.43
C THR A 107 -4.17 -15.36 -75.25
N VAL A 108 -3.70 -16.59 -75.52
CA VAL A 108 -3.21 -17.51 -74.48
C VAL A 108 -1.99 -16.92 -73.78
N VAL A 109 -1.06 -16.33 -74.55
CA VAL A 109 0.14 -15.67 -73.97
C VAL A 109 -0.26 -14.50 -73.05
N ASN A 110 -1.27 -13.72 -73.42
CA ASN A 110 -1.78 -12.64 -72.57
C ASN A 110 -2.40 -13.19 -71.27
N LEU A 111 -3.27 -14.20 -71.37
CA LEU A 111 -3.88 -14.85 -70.21
C LEU A 111 -2.84 -15.46 -69.27
N GLU A 112 -1.78 -16.09 -69.81
CA GLU A 112 -0.67 -16.62 -69.00
C GLU A 112 0.07 -15.50 -68.26
N SER A 113 0.26 -14.33 -68.88
CA SER A 113 0.84 -13.17 -68.20
C SER A 113 -0.06 -12.66 -67.08
N GLN A 114 -1.37 -12.57 -67.31
CA GLN A 114 -2.34 -12.19 -66.27
C GLN A 114 -2.35 -13.21 -65.13
N LEU A 115 -2.29 -14.51 -65.43
CA LEU A 115 -2.24 -15.57 -64.44
C LEU A 115 -1.00 -15.46 -63.55
N ARG A 116 0.17 -15.17 -64.13
CA ARG A 116 1.40 -14.93 -63.35
C ARG A 116 1.24 -13.72 -62.43
N GLN A 117 0.69 -12.62 -62.95
CA GLN A 117 0.41 -11.43 -62.14
C GLN A 117 -0.55 -11.75 -60.98
N GLN A 118 -1.67 -12.42 -61.23
CA GLN A 118 -2.62 -12.78 -60.17
C GLN A 118 -1.98 -13.74 -59.14
N ALA A 119 -1.12 -14.67 -59.57
CA ALA A 119 -0.41 -15.55 -58.67
C ALA A 119 0.57 -14.79 -57.75
N ASP A 120 1.26 -13.77 -58.27
CA ASP A 120 2.12 -12.90 -57.47
C ASP A 120 1.30 -12.05 -56.49
N GLU A 121 0.14 -11.54 -56.90
CA GLU A 121 -0.79 -10.80 -56.03
C GLU A 121 -1.37 -11.69 -54.91
N VAL A 122 -1.71 -12.96 -55.20
CA VAL A 122 -2.14 -13.92 -54.19
C VAL A 122 -1.03 -14.15 -53.16
N ARG A 123 0.22 -14.33 -53.62
CA ARG A 123 1.36 -14.53 -52.73
C ARG A 123 1.66 -13.31 -51.86
N ASP A 124 1.46 -12.09 -52.37
CA ASP A 124 1.51 -10.85 -51.56
C ASP A 124 0.40 -10.82 -50.50
N LEU A 125 -0.82 -11.21 -50.86
CA LEU A 125 -1.95 -11.27 -49.93
C LEU A 125 -1.74 -12.30 -48.83
N GLU A 126 -1.15 -13.45 -49.13
CA GLU A 126 -0.77 -14.46 -48.13
C GLU A 126 0.17 -13.85 -47.08
N LEU A 127 1.24 -13.19 -47.51
CA LEU A 127 2.19 -12.53 -46.60
C LEU A 127 1.52 -11.45 -45.75
N ARG A 128 0.61 -10.67 -46.34
CA ARG A 128 -0.12 -9.61 -45.62
C ARG A 128 -1.15 -10.17 -44.64
N LEU A 129 -1.80 -11.29 -44.97
CA LEU A 129 -2.69 -12.01 -44.07
C LEU A 129 -1.91 -12.57 -42.87
N ASP A 130 -0.79 -13.25 -43.11
CA ASP A 130 0.07 -13.78 -42.06
C ASP A 130 0.53 -12.67 -41.11
N GLN A 131 0.97 -11.54 -41.66
CA GLN A 131 1.36 -10.37 -40.87
C GLN A 131 0.18 -9.81 -40.06
N ALA A 132 -1.00 -9.63 -40.68
CA ALA A 132 -2.17 -9.11 -40.00
C ALA A 132 -2.68 -10.04 -38.88
N ILE A 133 -2.58 -11.36 -39.07
CA ILE A 133 -2.88 -12.36 -38.04
C ILE A 133 -1.89 -12.22 -36.88
N SER A 134 -0.59 -12.17 -37.16
CA SER A 134 0.45 -12.02 -36.13
C SER A 134 0.30 -10.72 -35.33
N ASP A 135 -0.01 -9.60 -36.00
CA ASP A 135 -0.22 -8.31 -35.34
C ASP A 135 -1.46 -8.33 -34.44
N ARG A 136 -2.56 -8.94 -34.91
CA ARG A 136 -3.78 -9.10 -34.13
C ARG A 136 -3.55 -9.98 -32.91
N ASP A 137 -2.85 -11.10 -33.07
CA ASP A 137 -2.56 -12.02 -31.96
C ASP A 137 -1.69 -11.35 -30.90
N THR A 138 -0.69 -10.56 -31.31
CA THR A 138 0.11 -9.73 -30.39
C THR A 138 -0.75 -8.74 -29.61
N LEU A 139 -1.70 -8.08 -30.27
CA LEU A 139 -2.62 -7.14 -29.62
C LEU A 139 -3.61 -7.85 -28.70
N GLN A 140 -4.02 -9.06 -29.03
CA GLN A 140 -4.87 -9.89 -28.18
C GLN A 140 -4.12 -10.26 -26.89
N ASP A 141 -2.88 -10.72 -27.01
CA ASP A 141 -2.02 -11.03 -25.85
C ASP A 141 -1.84 -9.81 -24.94
N GLN A 142 -1.61 -8.62 -25.52
CA GLN A 142 -1.52 -7.36 -24.78
C GLN A 142 -2.83 -7.00 -24.07
N SER A 143 -3.96 -7.18 -24.75
CA SER A 143 -5.29 -6.95 -24.16
C SER A 143 -5.58 -7.90 -23.00
N ASP A 144 -5.21 -9.17 -23.13
CA ASP A 144 -5.42 -10.18 -22.10
C ASP A 144 -4.52 -9.94 -20.88
N HIS A 145 -3.26 -9.56 -21.12
CA HIS A 145 -2.35 -9.16 -20.06
C HIS A 145 -2.89 -7.97 -19.26
N LEU A 146 -3.38 -6.94 -19.95
CA LEU A 146 -3.93 -5.75 -19.32
C LEU A 146 -5.23 -6.03 -18.56
N ALA A 147 -6.07 -6.94 -19.07
CA ALA A 147 -7.25 -7.40 -18.35
C ALA A 147 -6.88 -8.05 -17.01
N GLU A 148 -5.79 -8.82 -16.99
CA GLU A 148 -5.26 -9.41 -15.75
C GLU A 148 -4.68 -8.35 -14.80
N GLU A 149 -3.96 -7.34 -15.32
CA GLU A 149 -3.48 -6.22 -14.50
C GLU A 149 -4.63 -5.44 -13.86
N VAL A 150 -5.70 -5.15 -14.61
CA VAL A 150 -6.91 -4.50 -14.09
C VAL A 150 -7.55 -5.35 -12.99
N ARG A 151 -7.62 -6.67 -13.19
CA ARG A 151 -8.17 -7.61 -12.20
C ARG A 151 -7.33 -7.62 -10.91
N LEU A 152 -6.00 -7.69 -11.04
CA LEU A 152 -5.06 -7.67 -9.91
C LEU A 152 -5.10 -6.32 -9.17
N ALA A 153 -5.12 -5.20 -9.88
CA ALA A 153 -5.27 -3.88 -9.29
C ALA A 153 -6.61 -3.73 -8.56
N GLY A 154 -7.68 -4.35 -9.07
CA GLY A 154 -8.96 -4.45 -8.36
C GLY A 154 -8.81 -5.13 -6.99
N ALA A 155 -8.15 -6.28 -6.93
CA ALA A 155 -7.89 -6.99 -5.67
C ALA A 155 -6.96 -6.21 -4.72
N GLU A 156 -5.95 -5.52 -5.26
CA GLU A 156 -5.06 -4.66 -4.47
C GLU A 156 -5.84 -3.49 -3.84
N ILE A 157 -6.73 -2.83 -4.59
CA ILE A 157 -7.57 -1.76 -4.07
C ILE A 157 -8.49 -2.26 -2.94
N GLU A 158 -9.08 -3.46 -3.10
CA GLU A 158 -9.91 -4.08 -2.05
C GLU A 158 -9.09 -4.31 -0.76
N GLN A 159 -7.86 -4.84 -0.88
CA GLN A 159 -6.98 -5.01 0.26
C GLN A 159 -6.59 -3.67 0.91
N LEU A 160 -6.21 -2.68 0.11
CA LEU A 160 -5.87 -1.35 0.60
C LEU A 160 -7.06 -0.67 1.30
N GLN A 161 -8.28 -0.90 0.83
CA GLN A 161 -9.51 -0.42 1.48
C GLN A 161 -9.73 -1.09 2.83
N GLU A 162 -9.52 -2.41 2.93
CA GLU A 162 -9.61 -3.14 4.19
C GLU A 162 -8.58 -2.62 5.20
N ASP A 163 -7.31 -2.53 4.80
CA ASP A 163 -6.22 -2.00 5.63
C ASP A 163 -6.49 -0.56 6.07
N HIS A 164 -7.05 0.27 5.18
CA HIS A 164 -7.43 1.65 5.49
C HIS A 164 -8.51 1.71 6.58
N ASN A 165 -9.55 0.88 6.45
CA ASN A 165 -10.64 0.82 7.42
C ASN A 165 -10.17 0.31 8.78
N ASP A 166 -9.24 -0.64 8.81
CA ASP A 166 -8.64 -1.14 10.05
C ASP A 166 -7.77 -0.08 10.73
N LEU A 167 -7.01 0.71 9.94
CA LEU A 167 -6.27 1.85 10.45
C LEU A 167 -7.19 2.95 10.99
N ASP A 168 -8.30 3.22 10.31
CA ASP A 168 -9.30 4.21 10.76
C ASP A 168 -9.94 3.78 12.07
N ARG A 169 -10.34 2.51 12.19
CA ARG A 169 -10.84 1.94 13.44
C ARG A 169 -9.82 2.01 14.57
N ALA A 170 -8.57 1.63 14.30
CA ALA A 170 -7.50 1.73 15.31
C ALA A 170 -7.25 3.18 15.74
N ARG A 171 -7.39 4.16 14.83
CA ARG A 171 -7.33 5.58 15.17
C ARG A 171 -8.48 5.97 16.08
N GLU A 172 -9.71 5.61 15.74
CA GLU A 172 -10.91 5.91 16.55
C GLU A 172 -10.80 5.35 17.97
N ASP A 173 -10.34 4.10 18.10
CA ASP A 173 -10.11 3.46 19.40
C ASP A 173 -9.06 4.23 20.23
N ALA A 174 -7.94 4.61 19.60
CA ALA A 174 -6.90 5.40 20.25
C ALA A 174 -7.38 6.82 20.63
N GLU A 175 -8.22 7.46 19.82
CA GLU A 175 -8.84 8.76 20.13
C GLU A 175 -9.77 8.66 21.33
N HIS A 176 -10.57 7.59 21.40
CA HIS A 176 -11.46 7.36 22.52
C HIS A 176 -10.71 7.10 23.82
N GLU A 177 -9.66 6.27 23.81
CA GLU A 177 -8.80 6.05 24.98
C GLU A 177 -8.10 7.32 25.44
N LEU A 178 -7.60 8.13 24.50
CA LEU A 178 -6.99 9.41 24.79
C LEU A 178 -7.97 10.35 25.50
N GLN A 179 -9.20 10.49 25.00
CA GLN A 179 -10.23 11.32 25.62
C GLN A 179 -10.55 10.86 27.05
N LEU A 180 -10.67 9.55 27.28
CA LEU A 180 -10.90 9.01 28.63
C LEU A 180 -9.74 9.32 29.58
N SER A 181 -8.50 9.21 29.08
CA SER A 181 -7.28 9.53 29.84
C SER A 181 -7.22 11.01 30.21
N GLU A 182 -7.49 11.90 29.25
CA GLU A 182 -7.53 13.36 29.45
C GLU A 182 -8.60 13.78 30.48
N VAL A 183 -9.81 13.23 30.38
CA VAL A 183 -10.89 13.50 31.35
C VAL A 183 -10.51 13.02 32.75
N THR A 184 -9.91 11.83 32.84
CA THR A 184 -9.47 11.27 34.13
C THR A 184 -8.35 12.11 34.74
N LEU A 185 -7.38 12.55 33.93
CA LEU A 185 -6.29 13.43 34.35
C LEU A 185 -6.83 14.77 34.86
N ALA A 186 -7.76 15.40 34.15
CA ALA A 186 -8.38 16.67 34.56
C ALA A 186 -9.10 16.54 35.92
N ARG A 187 -9.78 15.42 36.15
CA ARG A 187 -10.44 15.13 37.42
C ARG A 187 -9.44 14.92 38.56
N VAL A 188 -8.35 14.20 38.31
CA VAL A 188 -7.27 13.99 39.30
C VAL A 188 -6.60 15.31 39.64
N GLN A 189 -6.29 16.15 38.66
CA GLN A 189 -5.73 17.49 38.86
C GLN A 189 -6.66 18.37 39.70
N THR A 190 -7.96 18.36 39.40
CA THR A 190 -8.96 19.09 40.21
C THR A 190 -8.97 18.60 41.66
N SER A 191 -8.96 17.28 41.86
CA SER A 191 -8.95 16.67 43.20
C SER A 191 -7.66 16.98 43.96
N LEU A 192 -6.52 17.06 43.27
CA LEU A 192 -5.24 17.44 43.84
C LEU A 192 -5.28 18.90 44.34
N VAL A 193 -5.76 19.83 43.51
CA VAL A 193 -5.92 21.24 43.90
C VAL A 193 -6.87 21.39 45.10
N GLU A 194 -7.97 20.62 45.14
CA GLU A 194 -8.87 20.60 46.30
C GLU A 194 -8.19 20.05 47.57
N ALA A 195 -7.39 18.99 47.43
CA ALA A 195 -6.65 18.41 48.55
C ALA A 195 -5.59 19.38 49.08
N GLU A 196 -4.83 20.03 48.20
CA GLU A 196 -3.82 21.04 48.54
C GLU A 196 -4.45 22.22 49.30
N ASN A 197 -5.62 22.70 48.85
CA ASN A 197 -6.35 23.78 49.53
C ASN A 197 -6.90 23.38 50.91
N ARG A 198 -7.00 22.09 51.23
CA ARG A 198 -7.41 21.58 52.55
C ARG A 198 -6.23 21.39 53.51
N ILE A 199 -4.99 21.50 53.05
CA ILE A 199 -3.80 21.40 53.91
C ILE A 199 -3.72 22.69 54.74
N PRO A 200 -3.79 22.62 56.08
CA PRO A 200 -3.63 23.79 56.92
C PRO A 200 -2.24 24.41 56.71
N PRO A 201 -2.09 25.74 56.75
CA PRO A 201 -0.77 26.35 56.70
C PRO A 201 0.10 25.77 57.82
N PRO A 202 1.41 25.56 57.58
CA PRO A 202 2.30 25.01 58.59
C PRO A 202 2.18 25.84 59.86
N ALA A 203 1.92 25.17 60.99
CA ALA A 203 1.91 25.81 62.29
C ALA A 203 3.33 26.32 62.57
N ILE A 204 3.60 27.57 62.23
CA ILE A 204 4.83 28.26 62.64
C ILE A 204 4.63 28.59 64.12
N PRO A 205 5.30 27.91 65.08
CA PRO A 205 5.26 28.34 66.46
C PRO A 205 5.80 29.78 66.56
N PRO A 206 5.26 30.62 67.46
CA PRO A 206 5.69 32.01 67.58
C PRO A 206 7.21 32.07 67.76
N ALA A 207 7.87 32.99 67.04
CA ALA A 207 9.33 33.10 66.90
C ALA A 207 10.11 33.08 68.23
N ASN A 208 9.47 33.43 69.34
CA ASN A 208 10.04 33.43 70.69
C ASN A 208 10.32 32.02 71.26
N VAL A 209 9.77 30.94 70.69
CA VAL A 209 9.98 29.56 71.17
C VAL A 209 11.13 28.86 70.43
N VAL A 210 11.38 29.22 69.17
CA VAL A 210 12.42 28.59 68.32
C VAL A 210 13.81 29.19 68.57
N ALA A 211 13.90 30.50 68.83
CA ALA A 211 15.18 31.16 69.09
C ALA A 211 15.97 30.55 70.29
N PRO A 212 15.38 30.34 71.48
CA PRO A 212 16.14 29.79 72.60
C PRO A 212 16.58 28.33 72.38
N ASP A 213 15.85 27.56 71.57
CA ASP A 213 16.16 26.16 71.30
C ASP A 213 17.28 26.01 70.26
N VAL A 214 17.28 26.86 69.23
CA VAL A 214 18.38 26.95 68.25
C VAL A 214 19.67 27.43 68.91
N ASP A 215 19.59 28.45 69.77
CA ASP A 215 20.75 28.95 70.51
C ASP A 215 21.30 27.90 71.49
N ARG A 216 20.41 27.12 72.13
CA ARG A 216 20.80 26.02 73.02
C ARG A 216 21.48 24.90 72.25
N LEU A 217 20.90 24.43 71.14
CA LEU A 217 21.49 23.37 70.31
C LEU A 217 22.81 23.80 69.67
N THR A 218 22.93 25.08 69.32
CA THR A 218 24.18 25.66 68.81
C THR A 218 25.26 25.64 69.90
N ARG A 219 24.90 25.99 71.14
CA ARG A 219 25.82 25.93 72.29
C ARG A 219 26.23 24.51 72.62
N GLU A 220 25.28 23.57 72.70
CA GLU A 220 25.55 22.15 72.97
C GLU A 220 26.48 21.54 71.89
N ARG A 221 26.30 21.91 70.62
CA ARG A 221 27.21 21.52 69.53
C ARG A 221 28.62 22.07 69.72
N ASP A 222 28.75 23.33 70.09
CA ASP A 222 30.05 23.99 70.24
C ASP A 222 30.80 23.48 71.48
N GLU A 223 30.08 23.17 72.55
CA GLU A 223 30.58 22.45 73.73
C GLU A 223 31.04 21.03 73.39
N ALA A 224 30.26 20.28 72.59
CA ALA A 224 30.66 18.95 72.13
C ALA A 224 31.92 18.98 71.25
N ARG A 225 32.08 20.03 70.40
CA ARG A 225 33.27 20.21 69.57
C ARG A 225 34.52 20.56 70.40
N THR A 226 34.37 21.41 71.41
CA THR A 226 35.49 21.72 72.31
C THR A 226 35.89 20.52 73.16
N ALA A 227 34.92 19.76 73.67
CA ALA A 227 35.18 18.51 74.37
C ALA A 227 35.87 17.45 73.49
N ALA A 228 35.49 17.34 72.22
CA ALA A 228 36.15 16.44 71.26
C ALA A 228 37.59 16.86 70.96
N ALA A 229 37.85 18.17 70.77
CA ALA A 229 39.20 18.69 70.55
C ALA A 229 40.12 18.51 71.79
N ASP A 230 39.58 18.69 73.00
CA ASP A 230 40.30 18.41 74.25
C ASP A 230 40.59 16.91 74.44
N ALA A 231 39.69 16.04 74.01
CA ALA A 231 39.92 14.59 74.01
C ALA A 231 41.03 14.18 73.02
N GLU A 232 41.03 14.72 71.79
CA GLU A 232 42.10 14.50 70.81
C GLU A 232 43.46 15.05 71.27
N GLY A 233 43.48 16.21 71.93
CA GLY A 233 44.69 16.80 72.52
C GLY A 233 45.28 16.01 73.69
N ARG A 234 44.47 15.19 74.37
CA ARG A 234 44.93 14.29 75.45
C ARG A 234 45.42 12.94 74.90
N VAL A 235 44.83 12.45 73.82
CA VAL A 235 45.28 11.21 73.15
C VAL A 235 46.63 11.41 72.45
N THR A 236 46.88 12.60 71.89
CA THR A 236 48.16 12.93 71.22
C THR A 236 49.32 13.24 72.16
N ARG A 237 49.08 13.37 73.47
CA ARG A 237 50.13 13.63 74.49
C ARG A 237 50.62 12.37 75.23
N PHE A 238 50.07 11.20 74.87
CA PHE A 238 50.48 9.88 75.39
C PHE A 238 50.89 8.88 74.28
N ALA A 239 51.18 9.36 73.07
CA ALA A 239 51.79 8.58 71.98
C ALA A 239 53.25 8.98 71.78
#